data_AF-A0A833T8H9-F1
#
_entry.id   AF-A0A833T8H9-F1
#
_cell.length_a   1.000
_cell.length_b   1.000
_cell.length_c   1.000
_cell.angle_alpha   90.00
_cell.angle_beta   90.00
_cell.angle_gamma   90.00
#
_symmetry.space_group_name_H-M   'P 1'
#
loop_
_entity.id
_entity.type
_entity.pdbx_description
1 polymer ?
#
loop_
_entity_poly.entity_id
_entity_poly.type
_entity_poly.pdbx_seq_one_letter_code
_entity_poly.pdbx_strand_id
1 'polypeptide(L)'
;MSRKFLPEEVVVEILLRLPVKSLVRFSFRSAGALCGGAVHWLGEVLPLEANLAILAFDLAEEKFRQVPMPPMLEGEDADYYDISCLVNLGGRLCLILLSLADEELWVMMEYGVQKSWAPMFRIDGHYGPKPLCMSRGNQLVATNDDGNVLIRANPEGRIVESCVFCIEHSPNWHEPWAVFVESLLSPFFALEF
;
A
#
# COMPACT_ATOMS: atom_id res chain seq x y z
N MET A 1 13.31 4.97 2.43
CA MET A 1 13.34 4.73 0.97
C MET A 1 12.13 5.42 0.40
N SER A 2 12.24 6.06 -0.76
CA SER A 2 11.02 6.53 -1.44
C SER A 2 10.16 5.32 -1.83
N ARG A 3 8.84 5.48 -1.78
CA ARG A 3 7.88 4.51 -2.30
C ARG A 3 8.33 4.05 -3.69
N LYS A 4 8.42 2.74 -3.92
CA LYS A 4 8.57 2.18 -5.27
C LYS A 4 7.18 2.06 -5.90
N PHE A 5 6.53 3.19 -6.10
CA PHE A 5 5.41 3.24 -7.03
C PHE A 5 6.00 3.30 -8.44
N LEU A 6 5.34 2.63 -9.39
CA LEU A 6 5.70 2.80 -10.78
C LEU A 6 5.27 4.21 -11.23
N PRO A 7 6.10 4.92 -12.03
CA PRO A 7 5.66 6.11 -12.74
C PRO A 7 4.42 5.81 -13.57
N GLU A 8 3.52 6.79 -13.69
CA GLU A 8 2.26 6.64 -14.42
C GLU A 8 2.49 6.17 -15.86
N GLU A 9 3.55 6.63 -16.50
CA GLU A 9 3.91 6.29 -17.88
C GLU A 9 4.21 4.79 -18.02
N VAL A 10 4.89 4.21 -17.03
CA VAL A 10 5.22 2.77 -17.02
C VAL A 10 3.96 1.95 -16.80
N VAL A 11 3.04 2.43 -15.94
CA VAL A 11 1.73 1.79 -15.76
C VAL A 11 0.96 1.82 -17.08
N VAL A 12 0.92 2.97 -17.77
CA VAL A 12 0.27 3.10 -19.08
C VAL A 12 0.90 2.17 -20.12
N GLU A 13 2.23 2.06 -20.19
CA GLU A 13 2.90 1.13 -21.10
C GLU A 13 2.53 -0.33 -20.82
N ILE A 14 2.47 -0.72 -19.55
CA ILE A 14 2.02 -2.06 -19.15
C ILE A 14 0.57 -2.27 -19.61
N LEU A 15 -0.32 -1.30 -19.36
CA LEU A 15 -1.73 -1.38 -19.74
C LEU A 15 -1.91 -1.46 -21.27
N LEU A 16 -1.11 -0.72 -22.05
CA LEU A 16 -1.17 -0.70 -23.51
C LEU A 16 -0.69 -2.00 -24.18
N ARG A 17 0.13 -2.80 -23.49
CA ARG A 17 0.56 -4.12 -23.98
C ARG A 17 -0.50 -5.19 -23.83
N LEU A 18 -1.58 -4.90 -23.11
CA LEU A 18 -2.65 -5.86 -22.85
C LEU A 18 -3.75 -5.77 -23.90
N PRO A 19 -4.36 -6.90 -24.30
CA PRO A 19 -5.57 -6.85 -25.10
C PRO A 19 -6.61 -6.02 -24.35
N VAL A 20 -7.18 -4.98 -24.98
CA VAL A 20 -8.15 -4.06 -24.36
C VAL A 20 -9.29 -4.80 -23.64
N LYS A 21 -9.71 -5.97 -24.15
CA LYS A 21 -10.74 -6.83 -23.52
C LYS A 21 -10.34 -7.39 -22.15
N SER A 22 -9.05 -7.54 -21.88
CA SER A 22 -8.52 -8.00 -20.59
C SER A 22 -8.55 -6.88 -19.54
N LEU A 23 -8.45 -5.61 -19.95
CA LEU A 23 -8.53 -4.44 -19.06
C LEU A 23 -9.96 -4.18 -18.57
N VAL A 24 -10.97 -4.52 -19.37
CA VAL A 24 -12.40 -4.37 -18.99
C VAL A 24 -12.78 -5.26 -17.80
N ARG A 25 -11.93 -6.20 -17.37
CA ARG A 25 -12.22 -7.12 -16.26
C ARG A 25 -11.83 -6.57 -14.89
N PHE A 26 -11.04 -5.51 -14.82
CA PHE A 26 -10.44 -5.03 -13.58
C PHE A 26 -10.67 -3.52 -13.39
N SER A 27 -11.22 -3.16 -12.24
CA SER A 27 -11.25 -1.78 -11.75
C SER A 27 -10.20 -1.65 -10.65
N PHE A 28 -9.29 -0.68 -10.75
CA PHE A 28 -8.23 -0.47 -9.76
C PHE A 28 -8.58 0.68 -8.81
N ARG A 29 -8.43 0.46 -7.50
CA ARG A 29 -8.78 1.40 -6.43
C ARG A 29 -7.56 2.07 -5.79
N SER A 30 -6.36 1.67 -6.17
CA SER A 30 -5.11 2.14 -5.56
C SER A 30 -4.00 2.38 -6.58
N ALA A 31 -2.97 3.14 -6.18
CA ALA A 31 -1.70 3.15 -6.89
C ALA A 31 -1.06 1.75 -6.88
N GLY A 32 -0.26 1.45 -7.91
CA GLY A 32 0.38 0.14 -8.07
C GLY A 32 1.62 -0.05 -7.20
N ALA A 33 1.60 -1.04 -6.30
CA ALA A 33 2.72 -1.39 -5.43
C ALA A 33 3.64 -2.45 -6.09
N LEU A 34 4.88 -2.06 -6.42
CA LEU A 34 5.87 -3.01 -6.95
C LEU A 34 6.47 -3.85 -5.81
N CYS A 35 6.26 -5.16 -5.81
CA CYS A 35 6.77 -6.09 -4.80
C CYS A 35 7.09 -7.45 -5.44
N GLY A 36 8.23 -8.07 -5.09
CA GLY A 36 8.54 -9.42 -5.57
C GLY A 36 8.51 -9.62 -7.09
N GLY A 37 8.83 -8.59 -7.88
CA GLY A 37 8.81 -8.66 -9.35
C GLY A 37 7.43 -8.48 -10.00
N ALA A 38 6.39 -8.22 -9.21
CA ALA A 38 5.04 -7.96 -9.71
C ALA A 38 4.49 -6.61 -9.20
N VAL A 39 3.61 -6.01 -9.99
CA VAL A 39 2.89 -4.78 -9.62
C VAL A 39 1.54 -5.19 -9.04
N HIS A 40 1.18 -4.62 -7.89
CA HIS A 40 -0.02 -5.01 -7.15
C HIS A 40 -0.98 -3.85 -7.00
N TRP A 41 -2.27 -4.15 -7.09
CA TRP A 41 -3.34 -3.17 -6.89
C TRP A 41 -4.46 -3.80 -6.07
N LEU A 42 -5.18 -2.96 -5.34
CA LEU A 42 -6.53 -3.30 -4.92
C LEU A 42 -7.46 -3.11 -6.10
N GLY A 43 -8.29 -4.11 -6.38
CA GLY A 43 -9.25 -4.00 -7.46
C GLY A 43 -10.38 -5.01 -7.39
N GLU A 44 -11.35 -4.81 -8.25
CA GLU A 44 -12.55 -5.64 -8.35
C GLU A 44 -12.47 -6.52 -9.62
N VAL A 45 -12.92 -7.77 -9.53
CA VAL A 45 -12.97 -8.71 -10.66
C VAL A 45 -14.40 -8.82 -11.19
N LEU A 46 -14.68 -8.21 -12.35
CA LEU A 46 -16.00 -8.22 -12.98
C LEU A 46 -16.35 -9.61 -13.57
N PRO A 47 -17.64 -10.02 -13.62
CA PRO A 47 -18.86 -9.24 -13.39
C PRO A 47 -19.42 -9.35 -11.97
N LEU A 48 -18.69 -9.96 -11.03
CA LEU A 48 -19.15 -10.15 -9.67
C LEU A 48 -18.95 -8.82 -8.91
N GLU A 49 -20.02 -8.03 -8.84
CA GLU A 49 -20.09 -6.89 -7.94
C GLU A 49 -19.65 -7.33 -6.53
N ALA A 50 -18.68 -6.61 -5.95
CA ALA A 50 -18.20 -6.70 -4.57
C ALA A 50 -17.05 -7.67 -4.19
N ASN A 51 -16.42 -8.43 -5.10
CA ASN A 51 -15.23 -9.20 -4.70
C ASN A 51 -13.93 -8.39 -4.86
N LEU A 52 -13.63 -7.59 -3.84
CA LEU A 52 -12.35 -6.90 -3.71
C LEU A 52 -11.21 -7.92 -3.61
N ALA A 53 -10.17 -7.74 -4.42
CA ALA A 53 -9.02 -8.64 -4.47
C ALA A 53 -7.71 -7.84 -4.60
N ILE A 54 -6.62 -8.46 -4.17
CA ILE A 54 -5.28 -8.02 -4.59
C ILE A 54 -5.00 -8.63 -5.96
N LEU A 55 -4.89 -7.75 -6.95
CA LEU A 55 -4.50 -8.10 -8.31
C LEU A 55 -3.01 -7.88 -8.45
N ALA A 56 -2.32 -8.81 -9.10
CA ALA A 56 -0.91 -8.70 -9.41
C ALA A 56 -0.68 -8.88 -10.91
N PHE A 57 0.15 -8.02 -11.49
CA PHE A 57 0.73 -8.21 -12.82
C PHE A 57 2.19 -8.59 -12.67
N ASP A 58 2.50 -9.84 -13.05
CA ASP A 58 3.86 -10.36 -13.04
C ASP A 58 4.64 -9.76 -14.21
N LEU A 59 5.73 -9.05 -13.93
CA LEU A 59 6.51 -8.35 -14.96
C LEU A 59 7.37 -9.29 -15.80
N ALA A 60 7.71 -10.48 -15.28
CA ALA A 60 8.53 -11.45 -16.00
C ALA A 60 7.66 -12.31 -16.92
N GLU A 61 6.51 -12.77 -16.41
CA GLU A 61 5.58 -13.62 -17.15
C GLU A 61 4.56 -12.84 -17.99
N GLU A 62 4.47 -11.52 -17.77
CA GLU A 62 3.46 -10.62 -18.35
C GLU A 62 2.02 -11.13 -18.15
N LYS A 63 1.73 -11.70 -16.97
CA LYS A 63 0.43 -12.30 -16.64
C LYS A 63 -0.20 -11.68 -15.41
N PHE A 64 -1.53 -11.54 -15.44
CA PHE A 64 -2.31 -11.24 -14.26
C PHE A 64 -2.56 -12.48 -13.42
N ARG A 65 -2.55 -12.29 -12.11
CA ARG A 65 -3.01 -13.27 -11.14
C ARG A 65 -3.60 -12.57 -9.92
N GLN A 66 -4.42 -13.29 -9.19
CA GLN A 66 -4.86 -12.86 -7.88
C GLN A 66 -3.83 -13.27 -6.83
N VAL A 67 -3.68 -12.44 -5.80
CA VAL A 67 -2.88 -12.73 -4.62
C VAL A 67 -3.84 -12.90 -3.44
N PRO A 68 -3.63 -13.88 -2.55
CA PRO A 68 -4.56 -14.12 -1.45
C PRO A 68 -4.69 -12.91 -0.52
N MET A 69 -5.94 -12.59 -0.18
CA MET A 69 -6.29 -11.58 0.83
C MET A 69 -5.98 -12.10 2.25
N PRO A 70 -5.76 -11.22 3.24
CA PRO A 70 -5.71 -11.62 4.65
C PRO A 70 -6.92 -12.46 5.07
N PRO A 71 -6.74 -13.51 5.89
CA PRO A 71 -7.84 -14.40 6.31
C PRO A 71 -9.03 -13.71 6.97
N MET A 72 -8.82 -12.57 7.65
CA MET A 72 -9.87 -11.80 8.32
C MET A 72 -10.81 -11.07 7.36
N LEU A 73 -10.43 -10.97 6.08
CA LEU A 73 -11.28 -10.43 5.03
C LEU A 73 -12.07 -11.53 4.30
N GLU A 74 -12.11 -12.74 4.86
CA GLU A 74 -12.94 -13.84 4.37
C GLU A 74 -14.14 -14.06 5.31
N GLY A 75 -15.32 -14.20 4.74
CA GLY A 75 -16.55 -14.53 5.47
C GLY A 75 -17.26 -13.30 6.06
N GLU A 76 -18.15 -13.55 7.02
CA GLU A 76 -19.05 -12.54 7.59
C GLU A 76 -18.31 -11.43 8.36
N ASP A 77 -17.10 -11.71 8.85
CA ASP A 77 -16.30 -10.73 9.59
C ASP A 77 -15.61 -9.69 8.67
N ALA A 78 -15.60 -9.92 7.36
CA ALA A 78 -14.95 -9.03 6.39
C ALA A 78 -15.60 -7.63 6.36
N ASP A 79 -16.91 -7.55 6.58
CA ASP A 79 -17.67 -6.30 6.54
C ASP A 79 -17.32 -5.32 7.69
N TYR A 80 -16.58 -5.79 8.70
CA TYR A 80 -16.09 -4.94 9.80
C TYR A 80 -14.82 -4.16 9.47
N TYR A 81 -14.18 -4.45 8.34
CA TYR A 81 -12.93 -3.83 7.92
C TYR A 81 -13.09 -3.10 6.59
N ASP A 82 -12.64 -1.85 6.55
CA ASP A 82 -12.38 -1.15 5.30
C ASP A 82 -10.89 -1.25 4.93
N ILE A 83 -10.57 -1.16 3.65
CA ILE A 83 -9.19 -1.23 3.16
C ILE A 83 -8.75 0.16 2.69
N SER A 84 -7.80 0.74 3.42
CA SER A 84 -7.27 2.07 3.08
C SER A 84 -6.31 2.00 1.89
N CYS A 85 -5.27 1.16 1.96
CA CYS A 85 -4.25 1.09 0.92
C CYS A 85 -3.44 -0.22 0.91
N LEU A 86 -2.83 -0.49 -0.25
CA LEU A 86 -1.87 -1.57 -0.47
C LEU A 86 -0.52 -0.96 -0.83
N VAL A 87 0.52 -1.30 -0.07
CA VAL A 87 1.84 -0.68 -0.19
C VAL A 87 2.96 -1.72 -0.13
N ASN A 88 4.13 -1.37 -0.67
CA ASN A 88 5.36 -2.11 -0.40
C ASN A 88 6.13 -1.41 0.73
N LEU A 89 6.33 -2.12 1.84
CA LEU A 89 7.22 -1.70 2.92
C LEU A 89 8.35 -2.72 3.10
N GLY A 90 9.59 -2.25 2.93
CA GLY A 90 10.77 -3.09 3.14
C GLY A 90 10.86 -4.31 2.22
N GLY A 91 10.25 -4.27 1.03
CA GLY A 91 10.22 -5.41 0.10
C GLY A 91 9.08 -6.40 0.37
N ARG A 92 8.16 -6.08 1.29
CA ARG A 92 7.00 -6.91 1.62
C ARG A 92 5.72 -6.18 1.28
N LEU A 93 4.75 -6.94 0.80
CA LEU A 93 3.42 -6.43 0.52
C LEU A 93 2.68 -6.23 1.85
N CYS A 94 2.17 -5.02 2.07
CA CYS A 94 1.45 -4.65 3.27
C CYS A 94 0.10 -4.02 2.93
N LEU A 95 -0.88 -4.24 3.80
CA LEU A 95 -2.26 -3.80 3.66
C LEU A 95 -2.64 -3.02 4.91
N ILE A 96 -3.36 -1.90 4.75
CA ILE A 96 -3.95 -1.21 5.90
C ILE A 96 -5.43 -1.51 5.97
N LEU A 97 -5.81 -2.06 7.11
CA LEU A 97 -7.18 -2.34 7.50
C LEU A 97 -7.63 -1.30 8.51
N LEU A 98 -8.77 -0.69 8.22
CA LEU A 98 -9.44 0.25 9.10
C LEU A 98 -10.63 -0.46 9.72
N SER A 99 -10.72 -0.46 11.04
CA SER A 99 -11.91 -0.90 11.78
C SER A 99 -12.56 0.28 12.49
N LEU A 100 -13.72 0.08 13.10
CA LEU A 100 -14.38 1.12 13.89
C LEU A 100 -13.57 1.63 15.08
N ALA A 101 -12.56 0.88 15.54
CA ALA A 101 -11.79 1.21 16.74
C ALA A 101 -10.30 1.48 16.46
N ASP A 102 -9.73 0.82 15.45
CA ASP A 102 -8.27 0.78 15.25
C ASP A 102 -7.88 0.68 13.78
N GLU A 103 -6.65 1.11 13.50
CA GLU A 103 -6.02 1.05 12.20
C GLU A 103 -4.84 0.08 12.25
N GLU A 104 -4.94 -1.01 11.49
CA GLU A 104 -3.98 -2.10 11.54
C GLU A 104 -3.24 -2.23 10.21
N LEU A 105 -1.92 -2.15 10.29
CA LEU A 105 -1.03 -2.47 9.18
C LEU A 105 -0.69 -3.95 9.23
N TRP A 106 -1.13 -4.68 8.21
CA TRP A 106 -0.87 -6.10 8.03
C TRP A 106 0.23 -6.32 6.98
N VAL A 107 1.07 -7.33 7.20
CA VAL A 107 2.16 -7.69 6.29
C VAL A 107 2.00 -9.14 5.83
N MET A 108 2.24 -9.37 4.54
CA MET A 108 2.39 -10.72 3.99
C MET A 108 3.84 -11.17 4.24
N MET A 109 4.03 -12.03 5.26
CA MET A 109 5.36 -12.47 5.67
C MET A 109 6.02 -13.37 4.62
N GLU A 110 5.23 -14.20 3.94
CA GLU A 110 5.66 -15.04 2.84
C GLU A 110 4.79 -14.75 1.61
N TYR A 111 5.43 -14.29 0.54
CA TYR A 111 4.72 -13.80 -0.63
C TYR A 111 3.83 -14.89 -1.27
N GLY A 112 2.56 -14.57 -1.48
CA GLY A 112 1.56 -15.48 -2.04
C GLY A 112 0.96 -16.49 -1.07
N VAL A 113 1.41 -16.53 0.20
CA VAL A 113 0.90 -17.47 1.22
C VAL A 113 -0.08 -16.76 2.14
N GLN A 114 -1.37 -17.08 2.00
CA GLN A 114 -2.45 -16.46 2.76
C GLN A 114 -2.26 -16.50 4.28
N LYS A 115 -1.89 -17.66 4.83
CA LYS A 115 -1.70 -17.83 6.28
C LYS A 115 -0.50 -17.06 6.84
N SER A 116 0.31 -16.46 5.98
CA SER A 116 1.48 -15.67 6.38
C SER A 116 1.15 -14.21 6.65
N TRP A 117 -0.08 -13.77 6.37
CA TRP A 117 -0.55 -12.45 6.77
C TRP A 117 -0.51 -12.34 8.30
N ALA A 118 0.20 -11.32 8.80
CA ALA A 118 0.35 -11.06 10.23
C ALA A 118 0.24 -9.55 10.51
N PRO A 119 -0.27 -9.15 11.69
CA PRO A 119 -0.30 -7.75 12.07
C PRO A 119 1.14 -7.27 12.30
N MET A 120 1.45 -6.07 11.82
CA MET A 120 2.77 -5.44 11.94
C MET A 120 2.72 -4.21 12.85
N PHE A 121 1.73 -3.34 12.66
CA PHE A 121 1.50 -2.16 13.50
C PHE A 121 0.00 -2.03 13.77
N ARG A 122 -0.32 -1.56 14.97
CA ARG A 122 -1.66 -1.09 15.33
C ARG A 122 -1.51 0.35 15.78
N ILE A 123 -1.99 1.29 14.97
CA ILE A 123 -1.90 2.70 15.31
C ILE A 123 -3.15 3.08 16.10
N ASP A 124 -2.93 3.63 17.29
CA ASP A 124 -4.01 4.12 18.13
C ASP A 124 -4.59 5.41 17.51
N GLY A 125 -5.91 5.44 17.31
CA GLY A 125 -6.65 6.59 16.78
C GLY A 125 -7.00 6.49 15.29
N HIS A 126 -7.91 7.34 14.83
CA HIS A 126 -8.37 7.39 13.44
C HIS A 126 -7.53 8.40 12.63
N TYR A 127 -6.28 8.06 12.33
CA TYR A 127 -5.37 8.93 11.57
C TYR A 127 -5.37 8.62 10.06
N GLY A 128 -5.84 7.44 9.68
CA GLY A 128 -5.80 6.88 8.34
C GLY A 128 -4.37 6.93 7.79
N PRO A 129 -3.45 6.15 8.36
CA PRO A 129 -2.05 6.33 8.09
C PRO A 129 -1.81 5.81 6.67
N LYS A 130 -1.17 6.60 5.81
CA LYS A 130 -0.68 6.15 4.50
C LYS A 130 0.83 5.95 4.58
N PRO A 131 1.34 4.70 4.75
CA PRO A 131 2.76 4.42 4.93
C PRO A 131 3.60 4.97 3.79
N LEU A 132 4.72 5.55 4.17
CA LEU A 132 5.75 6.02 3.27
C LEU A 132 6.91 5.03 3.26
N CYS A 133 7.44 4.70 4.44
CA CYS A 133 8.54 3.75 4.58
C CYS A 133 8.73 3.29 6.03
N MET A 134 9.62 2.32 6.20
CA MET A 134 10.18 1.92 7.49
C MET A 134 11.52 2.62 7.74
N SER A 135 11.71 3.14 8.95
CA SER A 135 13.00 3.66 9.44
C SER A 135 13.94 2.51 9.81
N ARG A 136 15.23 2.80 10.01
CA ARG A 136 16.22 1.81 10.47
C ARG A 136 15.93 1.25 11.86
N GLY A 137 15.17 1.97 12.68
CA GLY A 137 14.77 1.54 14.03
C GLY A 137 13.43 0.80 14.07
N ASN A 138 12.98 0.22 12.95
CA ASN A 138 11.65 -0.37 12.80
C ASN A 138 10.50 0.58 13.16
N GLN A 139 10.67 1.87 12.87
CA GLN A 139 9.60 2.85 13.06
C GLN A 139 8.87 3.06 11.73
N LEU A 140 7.54 3.06 11.79
CA LEU A 140 6.71 3.37 10.65
C LEU A 140 6.71 4.87 10.41
N VAL A 141 6.99 5.29 9.17
CA VAL A 141 6.83 6.67 8.72
C VAL A 141 5.63 6.69 7.77
N ALA A 142 4.63 7.51 8.07
CA ALA A 142 3.37 7.56 7.34
C ALA A 142 2.84 9.00 7.27
N THR A 143 1.95 9.29 6.33
CA THR A 143 1.11 10.49 6.39
C THR A 143 -0.25 10.17 7.01
N ASN A 144 -1.02 11.16 7.45
CA ASN A 144 -2.46 10.97 7.71
C ASN A 144 -3.27 10.93 6.41
N ASP A 145 -4.60 10.73 6.52
CA ASP A 145 -5.52 10.71 5.39
C ASP A 145 -5.50 11.99 4.55
N ASP A 146 -5.48 13.16 5.21
CA ASP A 146 -5.36 14.47 4.55
C ASP A 146 -3.98 14.69 3.92
N GLY A 147 -3.01 13.85 4.30
CA GLY A 147 -1.59 13.91 4.00
C GLY A 147 -0.90 15.23 4.24
N ASN A 148 -1.42 16.02 5.17
CA ASN A 148 -0.80 17.25 5.68
C ASN A 148 -0.05 17.01 7.00
N VAL A 149 -0.10 15.81 7.56
CA VAL A 149 0.68 15.42 8.74
C VAL A 149 1.59 14.26 8.38
N LEU A 150 2.87 14.39 8.71
CA LEU A 150 3.85 13.32 8.69
C LEU A 150 4.01 12.78 10.10
N ILE A 151 3.77 11.49 10.29
CA ILE A 151 3.95 10.81 11.57
C ILE A 151 5.09 9.80 11.51
N ARG A 152 5.71 9.60 12.66
CA ARG A 152 6.61 8.49 12.93
C ARG A 152 6.09 7.73 14.14
N ALA A 153 5.74 6.46 13.94
CA ALA A 153 5.27 5.55 14.97
C ALA A 153 6.34 4.51 15.32
N ASN A 154 6.46 4.17 16.60
CA ASN A 154 7.35 3.11 17.07
C ASN A 154 6.75 1.70 16.78
N PRO A 155 7.50 0.61 17.01
CA PRO A 155 7.01 -0.76 16.79
C PRO A 155 5.73 -1.10 17.57
N GLU A 156 5.50 -0.43 18.71
CA GLU A 156 4.28 -0.58 19.51
C GLU A 156 3.10 0.23 18.95
N GLY A 157 3.25 0.90 17.81
CA GLY A 157 2.19 1.68 17.15
C GLY A 157 1.97 3.08 17.72
N ARG A 158 2.76 3.50 18.71
CA ARG A 158 2.66 4.84 19.31
C ARG A 158 3.36 5.86 18.44
N ILE A 159 2.67 6.95 18.17
CA ILE A 159 3.25 8.12 17.49
C ILE A 159 4.29 8.74 18.42
N VAL A 160 5.56 8.67 18.02
CA VAL A 160 6.69 9.27 18.75
C VAL A 160 7.06 10.65 18.21
N GLU A 161 6.64 10.97 16.99
CA GLU A 161 6.84 12.27 16.38
C GLU A 161 5.77 12.55 15.32
N SER A 162 5.33 13.80 15.24
CA SER A 162 4.39 14.28 14.23
C SER A 162 4.78 15.67 13.76
N CYS A 163 4.71 15.93 12.47
CA CYS A 163 4.97 17.22 11.86
C CYS A 163 3.84 17.58 10.91
N VAL A 164 3.23 18.77 11.10
CA VAL A 164 2.21 19.30 10.19
C VAL A 164 2.91 20.12 9.12
N PHE A 165 2.56 19.89 7.86
CA PHE A 165 3.08 20.64 6.72
C PHE A 165 1.93 21.07 5.80
N CYS A 166 2.01 22.31 5.32
CA CYS A 166 1.04 22.82 4.36
C CYS A 166 1.36 22.28 2.97
N ILE A 167 0.50 21.43 2.43
CA ILE A 167 0.42 21.25 0.98
C ILE A 167 -0.47 22.39 0.48
N GLU A 168 0.07 23.30 -0.34
CA GLU A 168 -0.78 24.23 -1.09
C GLU A 168 -1.80 23.38 -1.86
N HIS A 169 -3.07 23.51 -1.50
CA HIS A 169 -4.13 22.68 -2.07
C HIS A 169 -4.16 22.90 -3.58
N SER A 170 -3.75 21.89 -4.34
CA SER A 170 -4.16 21.80 -5.74
C SER A 170 -5.62 21.34 -5.73
N PRO A 171 -6.57 22.16 -6.21
CA PRO A 171 -8.00 21.92 -6.00
C PRO A 171 -8.58 20.67 -6.68
N ASN A 172 -7.76 19.84 -7.36
CA ASN A 172 -8.25 18.81 -8.27
C ASN A 172 -7.73 17.37 -8.06
N TRP A 173 -6.96 17.03 -7.02
CA TRP A 173 -6.41 15.66 -6.91
C TRP A 173 -6.30 15.15 -5.46
N HIS A 174 -6.91 13.99 -5.18
CA HIS A 174 -7.12 13.36 -3.86
C HIS A 174 -5.93 12.59 -3.28
N GLU A 175 -4.71 12.76 -3.79
CA GLU A 175 -3.53 12.06 -3.28
C GLU A 175 -2.46 13.08 -2.89
N PRO A 176 -2.22 13.30 -1.58
CA PRO A 176 -1.19 14.22 -1.13
C PRO A 176 0.21 13.66 -1.43
N TRP A 177 0.96 14.38 -2.25
CA TRP A 177 2.37 14.10 -2.54
C TRP A 177 3.23 14.75 -1.48
N ALA A 178 3.80 13.95 -0.57
CA ALA A 178 4.90 14.41 0.27
C ALA A 178 6.18 14.48 -0.58
N VAL A 179 6.53 15.68 -1.04
CA VAL A 179 7.81 15.94 -1.71
C VAL A 179 8.87 16.15 -0.63
N PHE A 180 9.72 15.16 -0.40
CA PHE A 180 10.88 15.32 0.47
C PHE A 180 11.98 16.06 -0.29
N VAL A 181 12.12 17.37 -0.04
CA VAL A 181 13.25 18.17 -0.53
C VAL A 181 14.28 18.18 0.59
N GLU A 182 15.36 17.39 0.46
CA GLU A 182 16.70 17.76 0.98
C GLU A 182 17.81 16.70 0.78
N SER A 183 17.55 15.51 0.20
CA SER A 183 18.61 14.68 -0.39
C SER A 183 18.06 13.54 -1.25
N LEU A 184 18.63 13.32 -2.45
CA LEU A 184 18.35 12.16 -3.31
C LEU A 184 18.93 10.84 -2.77
N LEU A 185 19.59 10.86 -1.61
CA LEU A 185 20.05 9.64 -0.96
C LEU A 185 18.88 8.97 -0.22
N SER A 186 18.39 7.90 -0.84
CA SER A 186 17.58 6.89 -0.15
C SER A 186 18.26 6.50 1.17
N PRO A 187 17.56 6.36 2.31
CA PRO A 187 18.18 6.01 3.60
C PRO A 187 18.79 4.59 3.69
N PHE A 188 19.06 3.95 2.54
CA PHE A 188 19.70 2.65 2.39
C PHE A 188 21.21 2.78 2.29
N PHE A 189 21.87 2.59 3.43
CA PHE A 189 23.20 1.99 3.59
C PHE A 189 22.98 0.95 4.70
N ALA A 190 23.23 -0.35 4.58
CA ALA A 190 24.04 -1.12 3.64
C ALA A 190 23.41 -2.51 3.41
N LEU A 191 23.59 -3.07 2.22
CA LEU A 191 23.72 -4.52 2.05
C LEU A 191 25.21 -4.81 2.26
N GLU A 192 25.54 -5.55 3.32
CA GLU A 192 26.80 -6.30 3.35
C GLU A 192 26.46 -7.78 3.23
N PHE A 193 27.33 -8.44 2.45
CA PHE A 193 27.25 -9.82 1.98
C PHE A 193 27.40 -10.86 3.09
#